data_AF-A0A701K5E2-F1
#
_entry.id   AF-A0A701K5E2-F1
#
_cell.length_a   1.000
_cell.length_b   1.000
_cell.length_c   1.000
_cell.angle_alpha   90.00
_cell.angle_beta   90.00
_cell.angle_gamma   90.00
#
_symmetry.space_group_name_H-M   'P 1'
#
loop_
_entity.id
_entity.type
_entity.pdbx_description
1 polymer ?
#
loop_
_entity_poly.entity_id
_entity_poly.type
_entity_poly.pdbx_seq_one_letter_code
_entity_poly.pdbx_strand_id
1 'polypeptide(L)'
;MPVPWPSATPPTGWLKCNGAAFSAEEYPELAKVYPTNKLPDLRGEFIRGWDDGRGVDAGRQLLSSQGDAIRNIEGFADGGIGMSFDAIRGAFYDAGTRSARMPNNTTDIGKTDDLGFDASRVVPTANENRPRNIAFNYIVRAA
;
A
#
# COMPACT_ATOMS: atom_id res chain seq x y z
N MET A 1 -10.00 -21.86 2.22
CA MET A 1 -9.17 -20.74 1.72
C MET A 1 -9.52 -20.50 0.26
N PRO A 2 -9.79 -19.26 -0.18
CA PRO A 2 -10.01 -18.95 -1.59
C PRO A 2 -8.81 -19.38 -2.44
N VAL A 3 -9.08 -19.90 -3.64
CA VAL A 3 -8.06 -20.40 -4.58
C VAL A 3 -7.95 -19.43 -5.76
N PRO A 4 -6.74 -19.08 -6.22
CA PRO A 4 -6.57 -18.27 -7.42
C PRO A 4 -7.00 -19.06 -8.67
N TRP A 5 -7.82 -18.43 -9.52
CA TRP A 5 -8.35 -19.01 -10.75
C TRP A 5 -8.08 -18.11 -11.97
N PRO A 6 -7.51 -18.64 -13.06
CA PRO A 6 -7.00 -17.82 -14.17
C PRO A 6 -8.08 -17.30 -15.13
N SER A 7 -9.32 -17.78 -15.06
CA SER A 7 -10.41 -17.40 -15.98
C SER A 7 -11.51 -16.60 -15.30
N ALA A 8 -12.24 -15.78 -16.06
CA ALA A 8 -13.38 -14.99 -15.59
C ALA A 8 -14.55 -15.85 -15.07
N THR A 9 -14.66 -17.07 -15.59
CA THR A 9 -15.72 -18.03 -15.24
C THR A 9 -15.13 -19.14 -14.38
N PRO A 10 -15.60 -19.33 -13.13
CA PRO A 10 -15.18 -20.45 -12.30
C PRO A 10 -15.70 -21.77 -12.88
N PRO A 11 -15.05 -22.90 -12.56
CA PRO A 11 -15.59 -24.22 -12.89
C PRO A 11 -16.90 -24.48 -12.12
N THR A 12 -17.71 -25.42 -12.60
CA THR A 12 -18.94 -25.84 -11.92
C THR A 12 -18.66 -26.26 -10.47
N GLY A 13 -19.54 -25.84 -9.55
CA GLY A 13 -19.38 -26.09 -8.11
C GLY A 13 -18.43 -25.12 -7.40
N TRP A 14 -18.00 -24.04 -8.07
CA TRP A 14 -17.19 -22.99 -7.47
C TRP A 14 -17.83 -21.61 -7.66
N LEU A 15 -17.67 -20.76 -6.65
CA LEU A 15 -18.20 -19.41 -6.62
C LEU A 15 -17.07 -18.38 -6.50
N LYS A 16 -17.24 -17.23 -7.15
CA LYS A 16 -16.30 -16.11 -7.05
C LYS A 16 -16.48 -15.37 -5.72
N CYS A 17 -15.37 -15.00 -5.10
CA CYS A 17 -15.36 -14.10 -3.94
C CYS A 17 -15.49 -12.64 -4.42
N ASN A 18 -16.66 -12.28 -4.93
CA ASN A 18 -16.97 -10.97 -5.51
C ASN A 18 -18.09 -10.23 -4.76
N GLY A 19 -18.32 -10.58 -3.48
CA GLY A 19 -19.42 -9.99 -2.71
C GLY A 19 -20.80 -10.57 -3.01
N ALA A 20 -20.93 -11.61 -3.84
CA ALA A 20 -22.24 -12.19 -4.16
C ALA A 20 -22.85 -12.94 -2.96
N ALA A 21 -24.18 -12.88 -2.87
CA ALA A 21 -24.96 -13.76 -2.00
C ALA A 21 -25.06 -15.18 -2.60
N PHE A 22 -25.33 -16.18 -1.77
CA PHE A 22 -25.56 -17.56 -2.19
C PHE A 22 -26.70 -18.20 -1.37
N SER A 23 -27.28 -19.29 -1.89
CA SER A 23 -28.34 -20.04 -1.18
C SER A 23 -27.72 -21.01 -0.17
N ALA A 24 -28.19 -20.97 1.07
CA ALA A 24 -27.78 -21.93 2.11
C ALA A 24 -28.41 -23.31 1.87
N GLU A 25 -29.53 -23.38 1.16
CA GLU A 25 -30.18 -24.63 0.76
C GLU A 25 -29.36 -25.34 -0.32
N GLU A 26 -28.84 -24.60 -1.30
CA GLU A 26 -27.99 -25.13 -2.37
C GLU A 26 -26.58 -25.45 -1.86
N TYR A 27 -26.03 -24.61 -0.97
CA TYR A 27 -24.65 -24.72 -0.47
C TYR A 27 -24.57 -24.71 1.07
N PRO A 28 -25.09 -25.75 1.75
CA PRO A 28 -25.19 -25.78 3.21
C PRO A 28 -23.82 -25.80 3.92
N GLU A 29 -22.82 -26.46 3.34
CA GLU A 29 -21.46 -26.47 3.90
C GLU A 29 -20.78 -25.10 3.78
N LEU A 30 -21.08 -24.36 2.71
CA LEU A 30 -20.57 -23.00 2.54
C LEU A 30 -21.22 -22.04 3.54
N ALA A 31 -22.52 -22.22 3.84
CA ALA A 31 -23.25 -21.43 4.83
C ALA A 31 -22.69 -21.59 6.25
N LYS A 32 -22.13 -22.75 6.60
CA LYS A 32 -21.44 -22.95 7.89
C LYS A 32 -20.19 -22.08 8.01
N VAL A 33 -19.50 -21.83 6.90
CA VAL A 33 -18.25 -21.03 6.85
C VAL A 33 -18.54 -19.55 6.67
N TYR A 34 -19.58 -19.20 5.92
CA TYR A 34 -20.03 -17.82 5.67
C TYR A 34 -21.50 -17.66 6.11
N PRO A 35 -21.77 -17.47 7.42
CA PRO A 35 -23.14 -17.46 7.98
C PRO A 35 -24.03 -16.32 7.49
N THR A 36 -23.44 -15.28 6.88
CA THR A 36 -24.17 -14.18 6.26
C THR A 36 -24.73 -14.54 4.87
N ASN A 37 -24.48 -15.77 4.40
CA ASN A 37 -24.83 -16.25 3.07
C ASN A 37 -24.29 -15.33 1.95
N LYS A 38 -23.15 -14.68 2.21
CA LYS A 38 -22.49 -13.76 1.30
C LYS A 38 -20.99 -14.00 1.33
N LEU A 39 -20.40 -14.11 0.14
CA LEU A 39 -18.96 -14.21 0.01
C LEU A 39 -18.29 -12.85 0.22
N PRO A 40 -17.04 -12.80 0.70
CA PRO A 40 -16.27 -11.56 0.72
C PRO A 40 -16.06 -11.06 -0.71
N ASP A 41 -15.89 -9.74 -0.87
CA ASP A 41 -15.42 -9.17 -2.11
C ASP A 41 -13.90 -9.03 -2.02
N LEU A 42 -13.18 -9.88 -2.74
CA LEU A 42 -11.71 -9.95 -2.71
C LEU A 42 -11.07 -9.39 -3.99
N ARG A 43 -11.86 -8.67 -4.81
CA ARG A 43 -11.35 -8.06 -6.04
C ARG A 43 -10.40 -6.92 -5.68
N GLY A 44 -9.13 -7.05 -6.07
CA GLY A 44 -8.08 -6.08 -5.74
C GLY A 44 -7.42 -6.30 -4.38
N GLU A 45 -7.85 -7.30 -3.61
CA GLU A 45 -7.36 -7.52 -2.25
C GLU A 45 -6.26 -8.58 -2.20
N PHE A 46 -5.31 -8.40 -1.27
CA PHE A 46 -4.38 -9.45 -0.86
C PHE A 46 -4.88 -10.14 0.41
N ILE A 47 -4.88 -11.47 0.41
CA ILE A 47 -5.24 -12.24 1.60
C ILE A 47 -4.03 -12.32 2.54
N ARG A 48 -4.20 -11.85 3.78
CA ARG A 48 -3.23 -12.04 4.86
C ARG A 48 -3.68 -13.12 5.83
N GLY A 49 -2.73 -13.76 6.49
CA GLY A 49 -3.02 -14.62 7.64
C GLY A 49 -3.62 -13.79 8.79
N TRP A 50 -4.66 -14.33 9.42
CA TRP A 50 -5.21 -13.74 10.64
C TRP A 50 -4.22 -13.91 11.80
N ASP A 51 -4.12 -12.89 12.66
CA ASP A 51 -3.14 -12.85 13.73
C ASP A 51 -3.36 -13.96 14.78
N ASP A 52 -4.61 -14.29 15.07
CA ASP A 52 -5.04 -15.33 16.01
C ASP A 52 -4.24 -15.32 17.34
N GLY A 53 -3.99 -14.11 17.87
CA GLY A 53 -3.29 -13.90 19.14
C GLY A 53 -1.76 -13.92 19.08
N ARG A 54 -1.15 -13.97 17.88
CA ARG A 54 0.32 -13.88 17.72
C ARG A 54 0.87 -12.50 18.08
N GLY A 55 0.07 -11.43 18.00
CA GLY A 55 0.44 -10.07 18.37
C GLY A 55 1.11 -9.24 17.27
N VAL A 56 1.16 -9.73 16.03
CA VAL A 56 1.73 -9.01 14.87
C VAL A 56 0.70 -8.05 14.26
N ASP A 57 -0.58 -8.43 14.26
CA ASP A 57 -1.70 -7.60 13.81
C ASP A 57 -2.84 -7.65 14.85
N ALA A 58 -2.49 -7.28 16.09
CA ALA A 58 -3.37 -7.35 17.24
C ALA A 58 -4.65 -6.51 17.03
N GLY A 59 -5.79 -7.09 17.41
CA GLY A 59 -7.10 -6.44 17.26
C GLY A 59 -7.73 -6.53 15.86
N ARG A 60 -7.03 -7.12 14.87
CA ARG A 60 -7.62 -7.38 13.55
C ARG A 60 -8.74 -8.43 13.62
N GLN A 61 -9.89 -8.11 13.03
CA GLN A 61 -11.02 -9.03 12.91
C GLN A 61 -10.90 -9.87 11.62
N LEU A 62 -11.42 -11.10 11.64
CA LEU A 62 -11.54 -11.91 10.42
C LEU A 62 -12.38 -11.17 9.37
N LEU A 63 -11.94 -11.22 8.11
CA LEU A 63 -12.60 -10.61 6.94
C LEU A 63 -12.72 -9.08 6.96
N SER A 64 -12.08 -8.37 7.91
CA SER A 64 -12.02 -6.90 7.87
C SER A 64 -11.05 -6.43 6.79
N SER A 65 -11.40 -5.36 6.05
CA SER A 65 -10.49 -4.73 5.10
C SER A 65 -9.42 -3.88 5.80
N GLN A 66 -8.28 -3.72 5.13
CA GLN A 66 -7.22 -2.82 5.55
C GLN A 66 -6.61 -2.19 4.29
N GLY A 67 -6.48 -0.86 4.28
CA GLY A 67 -5.80 -0.15 3.19
C GLY A 67 -4.30 -0.45 3.14
N ASP A 68 -3.68 -0.13 2.02
CA ASP A 68 -2.24 -0.21 1.85
C ASP A 68 -1.52 0.79 2.76
N ALA A 69 -0.31 0.42 3.18
CA ALA A 69 0.54 1.28 3.98
C ALA A 69 2.01 0.93 3.73
N ILE A 70 2.86 1.95 3.87
CA ILE A 70 4.29 1.78 4.10
C ILE A 70 4.60 2.02 5.57
N ARG A 71 5.75 1.54 6.05
CA ARG A 71 6.26 1.96 7.36
C ARG A 71 6.57 3.45 7.32
N ASN A 72 6.52 4.09 8.49
CA ASN A 72 6.90 5.49 8.60
C ASN A 72 8.32 5.69 8.05
N ILE A 73 8.50 6.73 7.24
CA ILE A 73 9.81 7.16 6.75
C ILE A 73 10.11 8.46 7.45
N GLU A 74 11.08 8.43 8.36
CA GLU A 74 11.50 9.60 9.11
C GLU A 74 12.80 10.15 8.54
N GLY A 75 12.90 11.48 8.54
CA GLY A 75 14.09 12.22 8.18
C GLY A 75 14.10 13.54 8.93
N PHE A 76 15.29 14.02 9.26
CA PHE A 76 15.48 15.31 9.90
C PHE A 76 16.62 16.03 9.21
N ALA A 77 16.38 17.29 8.86
CA ALA A 77 17.39 18.19 8.35
C ALA A 77 17.28 19.49 9.15
N ASP A 78 18.39 19.90 9.76
CA ASP A 78 18.52 21.18 10.44
C ASP A 78 19.55 22.03 9.73
N GLY A 79 19.22 23.31 9.57
CA GLY A 79 20.01 24.30 8.85
C GLY A 79 20.48 25.40 9.80
N GLY A 80 21.79 25.58 9.91
CA GLY A 80 22.44 26.74 10.51
C GLY A 80 22.67 27.87 9.50
N ILE A 81 23.00 29.07 10.00
CA ILE A 81 23.35 30.22 9.15
C ILE A 81 24.55 29.87 8.27
N GLY A 82 24.37 29.99 6.95
CA GLY A 82 25.45 29.81 5.97
C GLY A 82 25.61 28.39 5.42
N MET A 83 24.76 27.43 5.82
CA MET A 83 24.76 26.08 5.25
C MET A 83 24.47 26.10 3.75
N SER A 84 25.09 25.19 3.00
CA SER A 84 24.89 24.99 1.57
C SER A 84 25.22 23.52 1.28
N PHE A 85 24.39 22.86 0.48
CA PHE A 85 24.67 21.47 0.10
C PHE A 85 25.61 21.45 -1.11
N ASP A 86 26.76 20.79 -0.97
CA ASP A 86 27.77 20.64 -2.04
C ASP A 86 27.34 19.62 -3.10
N ALA A 87 26.59 18.58 -2.69
CA ALA A 87 25.97 17.62 -3.60
C ALA A 87 24.72 16.97 -2.98
N ILE A 88 23.62 16.96 -3.73
CA ILE A 88 22.39 16.23 -3.39
C ILE A 88 22.14 15.16 -4.47
N ARG A 89 21.80 13.93 -4.07
CA ARG A 89 21.57 12.79 -4.97
C ARG A 89 20.42 11.91 -4.44
N GLY A 90 19.90 11.07 -5.34
CA GLY A 90 18.87 10.10 -5.01
C GLY A 90 17.48 10.72 -4.90
N ALA A 91 16.70 10.27 -3.91
CA ALA A 91 15.36 10.80 -3.62
C ALA A 91 15.40 12.25 -3.12
N PHE A 92 16.52 12.70 -2.59
CA PHE A 92 16.70 14.10 -2.25
C PHE A 92 17.13 14.90 -3.48
N TYR A 93 16.71 16.15 -3.54
CA TYR A 93 17.11 17.09 -4.57
C TYR A 93 17.13 18.52 -4.04
N ASP A 94 17.85 19.38 -4.77
CA ASP A 94 17.81 20.83 -4.54
C ASP A 94 16.46 21.36 -5.04
N ALA A 95 15.62 21.79 -4.11
CA ALA A 95 14.29 22.30 -4.42
C ALA A 95 14.29 23.77 -4.84
N GLY A 96 15.43 24.47 -4.74
CA GLY A 96 15.52 25.90 -5.02
C GLY A 96 16.81 26.57 -4.56
N THR A 97 17.12 27.70 -5.20
CA THR A 97 18.21 28.57 -4.77
C THR A 97 17.64 29.83 -4.15
N ARG A 98 18.04 30.16 -2.92
CA ARG A 98 17.73 31.45 -2.29
C ARG A 98 18.92 32.41 -2.38
N SER A 99 18.63 33.70 -2.56
CA SER A 99 19.66 34.74 -2.43
C SER A 99 19.88 35.05 -0.96
N ALA A 100 21.12 34.96 -0.50
CA ALA A 100 21.52 35.35 0.85
C ALA A 100 22.62 36.41 0.79
N ARG A 101 22.49 37.44 1.63
CA ARG A 101 23.46 38.51 1.76
C ARG A 101 23.99 38.57 3.19
N MET A 102 25.30 38.48 3.35
CA MET A 102 25.95 38.66 4.65
C MET A 102 25.93 40.14 5.06
N PRO A 103 25.80 40.48 6.36
CA PRO A 103 25.64 41.87 6.80
C PRO A 103 26.77 42.84 6.39
N ASN A 104 27.97 42.32 6.15
CA ASN A 104 29.18 43.08 5.80
C ASN A 104 29.61 42.90 4.33
N ASN A 105 28.77 42.31 3.48
CA ASN A 105 29.09 42.04 2.08
C ASN A 105 28.16 42.82 1.13
N THR A 106 28.71 43.27 -0.01
CA THR A 106 27.94 43.98 -1.06
C THR A 106 27.46 43.06 -2.17
N THR A 107 27.92 41.81 -2.20
CA THR A 107 27.49 40.79 -3.16
C THR A 107 26.53 39.79 -2.52
N ASP A 108 25.49 39.45 -3.28
CA ASP A 108 24.56 38.37 -2.97
C ASP A 108 25.21 37.02 -3.30
N ILE A 109 24.95 36.02 -2.46
CA ILE A 109 25.39 34.63 -2.66
C ILE A 109 24.15 33.77 -2.84
N GLY A 110 24.08 33.02 -3.94
CA GLY A 110 23.08 31.98 -4.11
C GLY A 110 23.36 30.81 -3.17
N LYS A 111 22.35 30.39 -2.40
CA LYS A 111 22.42 29.26 -1.47
C LYS A 111 21.53 28.13 -1.98
N THR A 112 22.14 26.95 -2.10
CA THR A 112 21.49 25.67 -2.44
C THR A 112 21.19 24.93 -1.13
N ASP A 113 20.24 25.46 -0.37
CA ASP A 113 19.87 24.93 0.95
C ASP A 113 18.39 24.54 1.08
N ASP A 114 17.62 24.64 -0.02
CA ASP A 114 16.28 24.10 -0.09
C ASP A 114 16.35 22.59 -0.36
N LEU A 115 15.99 21.78 0.63
CA LEU A 115 15.99 20.32 0.52
C LEU A 115 14.60 19.80 0.17
N GLY A 116 14.46 19.21 -1.02
CA GLY A 116 13.26 18.46 -1.42
C GLY A 116 13.44 16.95 -1.25
N PHE A 117 12.34 16.24 -0.99
CA PHE A 117 12.28 14.78 -1.05
C PHE A 117 11.24 14.35 -2.08
N ASP A 118 11.66 13.53 -3.03
CA ASP A 118 10.81 12.87 -4.01
C ASP A 118 11.36 11.47 -4.30
N ALA A 119 10.65 10.46 -3.78
CA ALA A 119 11.00 9.06 -3.97
C ALA A 119 11.00 8.64 -5.45
N SER A 120 10.17 9.26 -6.30
CA SER A 120 10.01 8.88 -7.71
C SER A 120 11.30 9.02 -8.53
N ARG A 121 12.26 9.79 -8.01
CA ARG A 121 13.59 9.99 -8.60
C ARG A 121 14.46 8.73 -8.61
N VAL A 122 14.18 7.76 -7.74
CA VAL A 122 15.00 6.54 -7.58
C VAL A 122 14.18 5.25 -7.50
N VAL A 123 12.86 5.34 -7.32
CA VAL A 123 11.98 4.17 -7.30
C VAL A 123 10.69 4.42 -8.11
N PRO A 124 10.09 3.38 -8.71
CA PRO A 124 8.75 3.50 -9.30
C PRO A 124 7.70 3.88 -8.24
N THR A 125 6.80 4.78 -8.58
CA THR A 125 5.68 5.20 -7.70
C THR A 125 4.34 5.01 -8.40
N ALA A 126 3.29 4.86 -7.59
CA ALA A 126 1.89 4.75 -8.02
C ALA A 126 0.97 5.27 -6.90
N ASN A 127 -0.32 5.41 -7.16
CA ASN A 127 -1.32 5.78 -6.15
C ASN A 127 -1.54 4.73 -5.05
N GLU A 128 -1.07 3.49 -5.26
CA GLU A 128 -1.19 2.35 -4.34
C GLU A 128 0.19 1.73 -4.13
N ASN A 129 0.55 1.43 -2.88
CA ASN A 129 1.73 0.67 -2.54
C ASN A 129 1.48 -0.83 -2.72
N ARG A 130 2.05 -1.41 -3.78
CA ARG A 130 1.92 -2.84 -4.08
C ARG A 130 3.19 -3.45 -4.65
N PRO A 131 3.48 -4.72 -4.33
CA PRO A 131 4.46 -5.47 -5.10
C PRO A 131 3.95 -5.73 -6.52
N ARG A 132 4.87 -6.08 -7.43
CA ARG A 132 4.49 -6.63 -8.74
C ARG A 132 3.59 -7.85 -8.53
N ASN A 133 2.47 -7.89 -9.23
CA ASN A 133 1.48 -8.94 -9.08
C ASN A 133 0.82 -9.29 -10.42
N ILE A 134 0.13 -10.44 -10.45
CA ILE A 134 -0.71 -10.90 -11.56
C ILE A 134 -2.11 -11.12 -10.98
N ALA A 135 -3.14 -10.63 -11.66
CA ALA A 135 -4.52 -10.74 -11.21
C ALA A 135 -5.11 -12.12 -11.54
N PHE A 136 -5.67 -12.77 -10.52
CA PHE A 136 -6.48 -13.99 -10.61
C PHE A 136 -7.83 -13.74 -9.92
N ASN A 137 -8.85 -14.51 -10.29
CA ASN A 137 -10.07 -14.56 -9.47
C ASN A 137 -9.81 -15.34 -8.19
N TYR A 138 -10.34 -14.89 -7.06
CA TYR A 138 -10.48 -15.74 -5.89
C TYR A 138 -11.79 -16.51 -5.97
N ILE A 139 -11.71 -17.83 -5.89
CA ILE A 139 -12.87 -18.72 -5.91
C ILE A 139 -12.90 -19.63 -4.68
N VAL A 140 -14.10 -19.99 -4.23
CA VAL A 140 -14.32 -20.98 -3.18
C VAL A 140 -15.18 -22.11 -3.72
N ARG A 141 -14.94 -23.31 -3.19
CA ARG A 141 -15.74 -24.48 -3.50
C ARG A 141 -17.08 -24.37 -2.80
N ALA A 142 -18.17 -24.62 -3.53
CA ALA A 142 -19.53 -24.49 -3.04
C ALA A 142 -20.16 -25.82 -2.62
N ALA A 143 -19.63 -26.95 -3.11
CA ALA A 143 -20.08 -28.32 -2.80
C ALA A 143 -18.91 -29.30 -2.66
#